data_AF-A0A7Y0EZN4-F1
#
_entry.id   AF-A0A7Y0EZN4-F1
#
_cell.length_a   1.000
_cell.length_b   1.000
_cell.length_c   1.000
_cell.angle_alpha   90.00
_cell.angle_beta   90.00
_cell.angle_gamma   90.00
#
_symmetry.space_group_name_H-M   'P 1'
#
loop_
_entity.id
_entity.type
_entity.pdbx_description
1 polymer ?
#
loop_
_entity_poly.entity_id
_entity_poly.type
_entity_poly.pdbx_seq_one_letter_code
_entity_poly.pdbx_strand_id
1 'polypeptide(L)' 'MRTPTISLRVTDRSGNIIAEIDDLPVPVDITPDGHIIVKPLSPVIGRALSAFAATWTDCCEASL' A
#
# COMPACT_ATOMS: atom_id res chain seq x y z
N MET A 1 -14.40 2.22 -16.46
CA MET A 1 -12.94 2.01 -16.32
C MET A 1 -12.67 1.54 -14.90
N ARG A 2 -11.84 0.50 -14.71
CA ARG A 2 -11.35 0.14 -13.37
C ARG A 2 -10.18 1.05 -13.03
N THR A 3 -10.22 1.71 -11.88
CA THR A 3 -9.10 2.48 -11.36
C THR A 3 -7.94 1.52 -11.08
N PRO A 4 -6.70 1.86 -11.46
CA PRO A 4 -5.56 1.01 -11.13
C PRO A 4 -5.41 0.86 -9.61
N THR A 5 -4.95 -0.31 -9.19
CA THR A 5 -4.57 -0.61 -7.81
C THR A 5 -3.12 -1.07 -7.78
N ILE A 6 -2.52 -1.01 -6.59
CA ILE A 6 -1.21 -1.62 -6.31
C ILE A 6 -1.34 -2.55 -5.11
N SER A 7 -0.48 -3.57 -5.05
CA SER A 7 -0.26 -4.37 -3.86
C SER A 7 1.12 -4.05 -3.28
N LEU A 8 1.23 -4.11 -1.95
CA LEU A 8 2.49 -4.02 -1.23
C LEU A 8 2.80 -5.34 -0.55
N ARG A 9 4.02 -5.81 -0.72
CA ARG A 9 4.54 -7.00 -0.03
C ARG A 9 5.62 -6.57 0.95
N VAL A 10 5.37 -6.80 2.23
CA VAL A 10 6.32 -6.54 3.30
C VAL A 10 7.14 -7.80 3.52
N THR A 11 8.46 -7.67 3.48
CA THR A 11 9.39 -8.78 3.64
C THR A 11 10.35 -8.55 4.80
N ASP A 12 10.81 -9.64 5.41
CA ASP A 12 11.95 -9.58 6.31
C ASP A 12 13.27 -9.41 5.53
N ARG A 13 14.39 -9.28 6.25
CA ARG A 13 15.72 -9.14 5.63
C ARG A 13 16.12 -10.37 4.80
N SER A 14 15.58 -11.54 5.10
CA SER A 14 15.84 -12.79 4.38
C SER A 14 14.95 -12.96 3.15
N GLY A 15 13.98 -12.07 2.93
CA GLY A 15 13.04 -12.11 1.82
C GLY A 15 11.76 -12.91 2.11
N ASN A 16 11.52 -13.35 3.34
CA ASN A 16 10.28 -14.00 3.71
C ASN A 16 9.15 -12.97 3.78
N ILE A 17 7.97 -13.35 3.31
CA ILE A 17 6.78 -12.49 3.32
C ILE A 17 6.23 -12.44 4.74
N ILE A 18 6.14 -11.23 5.30
CA ILE A 18 5.53 -10.98 6.60
C ILE A 18 4.08 -10.55 6.44
N ALA A 19 3.79 -9.75 5.40
CA ALA A 19 2.45 -9.26 5.12
C ALA A 19 2.26 -8.88 3.66
N GLU A 20 1.00 -8.93 3.22
CA GLU A 20 0.54 -8.44 1.93
C GLU A 20 -0.60 -7.45 2.16
N ILE A 21 -0.57 -6.35 1.43
CA ILE A 21 -1.60 -5.31 1.46
C ILE A 21 -2.07 -5.15 0.02
N ASP A 22 -3.25 -5.67 -0.29
CA ASP A 22 -3.82 -5.69 -1.62
C ASP A 22 -4.76 -4.52 -1.89
N ASP A 23 -5.01 -4.27 -3.17
CA ASP A 23 -6.02 -3.34 -3.68
C ASP A 23 -5.88 -1.89 -3.17
N LEU A 24 -4.64 -1.44 -2.93
CA LEU A 24 -4.41 -0.04 -2.56
C LEU A 24 -4.76 0.88 -3.74
N PRO A 25 -5.55 1.94 -3.50
CA PRO A 25 -6.01 2.81 -4.56
C PRO A 25 -4.83 3.61 -5.15
N VAL A 26 -4.72 3.59 -6.47
CA VAL A 26 -3.76 4.45 -7.17
C VAL A 26 -4.42 5.78 -7.51
N PRO A 27 -3.93 6.91 -6.96
CA PRO A 27 -4.43 8.22 -7.34
C PRO A 27 -4.04 8.49 -8.79
N VAL A 28 -5.04 8.78 -9.62
CA VAL A 28 -4.85 9.09 -11.04
C VAL A 28 -5.55 10.39 -11.41
N ASP A 29 -5.00 11.09 -12.40
CA ASP A 29 -5.74 12.04 -13.22
C ASP A 29 -6.02 11.40 -14.59
N ILE A 30 -7.16 11.75 -15.19
CA ILE A 30 -7.51 11.33 -16.55
C ILE A 30 -7.53 12.59 -17.40
N THR A 31 -6.72 12.62 -18.45
CA THR A 31 -6.69 13.74 -19.39
C THR A 31 -7.94 13.74 -20.28
N PRO A 32 -8.29 14.87 -20.93
CA PRO A 32 -9.47 14.93 -21.80
C PRO A 32 -9.46 13.93 -22.97
N ASP A 33 -8.28 13.52 -23.43
CA ASP A 33 -8.06 12.50 -24.47
C ASP A 33 -7.95 11.07 -23.91
N GLY A 34 -8.13 10.88 -22.60
CA GLY A 34 -8.28 9.56 -21.97
C GLY A 34 -6.98 8.92 -21.46
N HIS A 35 -5.86 9.65 -21.43
CA HIS A 35 -4.62 9.15 -20.84
C HIS A 35 -4.67 9.17 -19.32
N ILE A 36 -4.12 8.12 -18.71
CA ILE A 36 -4.04 7.98 -17.25
C ILE A 36 -2.68 8.52 -16.78
N ILE A 37 -2.71 9.51 -15.90
CA ILE A 37 -1.53 10.05 -15.23
C ILE A 37 -1.55 9.58 -13.78
N VAL A 38 -0.60 8.73 -13.41
CA VAL A 38 -0.43 8.27 -12.03
C VAL A 38 0.20 9.38 -11.20
N LYS A 39 -0.46 9.76 -10.09
CA LYS A 39 0.09 10.70 -9.12
C LYS A 39 1.18 10.04 -8.27
N PRO A 40 2.04 10.82 -7.58
CA PRO A 40 3.04 10.28 -6.68
C PRO A 40 2.43 9.27 -5.69
N LEU A 41 3.00 8.06 -5.65
CA LEU A 41 2.50 6.96 -4.82
C LEU A 41 2.96 7.04 -3.36
N SER A 42 3.99 7.84 -3.06
CA SER A 42 4.59 7.94 -1.72
C SER A 42 3.56 8.15 -0.60
N PRO A 43 2.51 9.00 -0.76
CA PRO A 43 1.48 9.15 0.28
C PRO A 43 0.58 7.94 0.47
N VAL A 44 0.35 7.13 -0.59
CA VAL A 44 -0.42 5.88 -0.50
C VAL A 44 0.41 4.82 0.21
N ILE A 45 1.66 4.64 -0.23
CA ILE A 45 2.59 3.66 0.34
C ILE A 45 2.87 4.00 1.82
N GLY A 46 3.15 5.27 2.13
CA GLY A 46 3.42 5.71 3.49
C GLY A 46 2.25 5.42 4.44
N ARG A 47 1.02 5.72 4.03
CA ARG A 47 -0.17 5.43 4.85
C ARG A 47 -0.39 3.93 5.05
N ALA A 48 -0.21 3.12 4.00
CA ALA A 48 -0.36 1.67 4.10
C ALA A 48 0.69 1.07 5.06
N LEU A 49 1.95 1.49 4.97
CA LEU A 49 3.03 1.02 5.85
C LEU A 49 2.84 1.51 7.29
N SER A 50 2.38 2.75 7.50
CA SER A 50 2.06 3.25 8.85
C SER A 50 0.91 2.47 9.48
N ALA A 51 -0.15 2.17 8.73
CA ALA A 51 -1.26 1.35 9.22
C ALA A 51 -0.80 -0.06 9.57
N PHE A 52 0.00 -0.70 8.70
CA PHE A 52 0.60 -2.00 8.99
C PHE A 52 1.45 -1.98 10.28
N ALA A 53 2.34 -0.99 10.44
CA ALA A 53 3.20 -0.88 11.61
C ALA A 53 2.41 -0.67 12.91
N ALA A 54 1.32 0.11 12.85
CA ALA A 54 0.42 0.29 13.99
C ALA A 54 -0.26 -1.03 14.38
N THR A 55 -0.90 -1.71 13.42
CA THR A 55 -1.55 -3.00 13.67
C THR A 55 -0.57 -4.06 14.16
N TRP A 56 0.63 -4.11 13.59
CA TRP A 56 1.68 -5.03 14.04
C TRP A 56 2.06 -4.78 15.51
N THR A 57 2.29 -3.51 15.88
CA THR A 57 2.62 -3.12 17.25
C THR A 57 1.49 -3.54 18.20
N ASP A 58 0.25 -3.20 17.87
CA ASP A 58 -0.93 -3.56 18.68
C ASP A 58 -1.03 -5.08 18.89
N CYS A 59 -0.81 -5.88 17.84
CA CYS A 59 -0.82 -7.34 17.95
C CYS A 59 0.32 -7.89 18.82
N CYS A 60 1.51 -7.32 18.73
CA CYS A 60 2.64 -7.72 19.56
C CYS A 60 2.43 -7.35 21.03
N GLU A 61 1.90 -6.17 21.31
CA GLU A 61 1.59 -5.72 22.68
C GLU A 61 0.44 -6.50 23.31
N ALA A 62 -0.58 -6.87 22.52
CA ALA A 62 -1.66 -7.75 22.97
C ALA A 62 -1.23 -9.19 23.27
N SER A 63 -0.01 -9.58 22.87
CA SER A 63 0.54 -10.92 23.06
C SER A 63 1.49 -11.04 24.27
N LEU A 64 1.64 -9.97 25.06
CA LEU A 64 2.44 -9.90 26.29
C LEU A 64 1.55 -9.95 27.54
#